data_AF-A0A389MPJ6-F1
#
_entry.id   AF-A0A389MPJ6-F1
#
_cell.length_a   1.000
_cell.length_b   1.000
_cell.length_c   1.000
_cell.angle_alpha   90.00
_cell.angle_beta   90.00
_cell.angle_gamma   90.00
#
_symmetry.space_group_name_H-M   'P 1'
#
loop_
_entity.id
_entity.type
_entity.pdbx_description
1 polymer ?
#
loop_
_entity_poly.entity_id
_entity_poly.type
_entity_poly.pdbx_seq_one_letter_code
_entity_poly.pdbx_strand_id
1 'polypeptide(L)'
;MPIAAEKLVFYPGGSIRSVEWRREVRAPVLARAGNRCEGTPQHPSCRAENGKPHPDTGSIVVLTVAHMDQDVVDHSDKNLRALCQRCHNHWDQVPRTRNAIRTRARKRGVGTLDLFCEEVR
;
A
#
# COMPACT_ATOMS: atom_id res chain seq x y z
N MET A 1 3.47 -2.32 -7.83
CA MET A 1 3.31 -3.19 -6.66
C MET A 1 3.47 -4.66 -6.96
N PRO A 2 4.59 -5.22 -7.47
CA PRO A 2 4.73 -6.67 -7.41
C PRO A 2 4.82 -7.06 -5.93
N ILE A 3 3.84 -7.83 -5.46
CA ILE A 3 3.86 -8.48 -4.15
C ILE A 3 4.82 -9.67 -4.27
N ALA A 4 5.69 -9.85 -3.29
CA ALA A 4 6.61 -10.98 -3.26
C ALA A 4 5.81 -12.30 -3.30
N ALA A 5 6.24 -13.28 -4.07
CA ALA A 5 5.46 -14.50 -4.29
C ALA A 5 5.14 -15.23 -2.99
N GLU A 6 6.07 -15.19 -2.03
CA GLU A 6 5.93 -15.81 -0.71
C GLU A 6 4.84 -15.13 0.14
N LYS A 7 4.57 -13.84 -0.12
CA LYS A 7 3.55 -13.07 0.60
C LYS A 7 2.14 -13.28 0.05
N LEU A 8 2.01 -13.88 -1.13
CA LEU A 8 0.70 -14.13 -1.74
C LEU A 8 -0.16 -15.07 -0.89
N VAL A 9 0.45 -15.96 -0.12
CA VAL A 9 -0.23 -16.89 0.80
C VAL A 9 -1.09 -16.18 1.84
N PHE A 10 -0.75 -14.94 2.22
CA PHE A 10 -1.50 -14.19 3.22
C PHE A 10 -2.77 -13.55 2.65
N TYR A 11 -2.92 -13.48 1.33
CA TYR A 11 -4.10 -12.91 0.70
C TYR A 11 -5.18 -13.98 0.53
N PRO A 12 -6.45 -13.70 0.90
CA PRO A 12 -7.58 -14.56 0.55
C PRO A 12 -7.56 -14.96 -0.93
N GLY A 13 -7.64 -16.27 -1.21
CA GLY A 13 -7.53 -16.81 -2.57
C GLY A 13 -6.13 -16.70 -3.21
N GLY A 14 -5.09 -16.45 -2.41
CA GLY A 14 -3.69 -16.49 -2.84
C GLY A 14 -3.25 -15.36 -3.79
N SER A 15 -4.05 -14.30 -3.94
CA SER A 15 -3.74 -13.21 -4.86
C SER A 15 -4.62 -11.98 -4.62
N ILE A 16 -4.08 -10.79 -4.86
CA ILE A 16 -4.88 -9.55 -4.94
C ILE A 16 -5.84 -9.51 -6.15
N ARG A 17 -5.76 -10.49 -7.05
CA ARG A 17 -6.67 -10.66 -8.20
C ARG A 17 -7.67 -11.80 -8.00
N SER A 18 -7.54 -12.57 -6.92
CA SER A 18 -8.46 -13.67 -6.60
C SER A 18 -9.89 -13.15 -6.49
N VAL A 19 -10.86 -14.05 -6.60
CA VAL A 19 -12.28 -13.70 -6.47
C VAL A 19 -12.57 -13.35 -5.00
N GLU A 20 -11.99 -14.11 -4.08
CA GLU A 20 -12.05 -13.99 -2.63
C GLU A 20 -11.57 -12.59 -2.20
N TRP A 21 -10.35 -12.19 -2.58
CA TRP A 21 -9.83 -10.86 -2.27
C TRP A 21 -10.75 -9.76 -2.80
N ARG A 22 -11.20 -9.89 -4.04
CA ARG A 22 -12.04 -8.86 -4.68
C ARG A 22 -13.40 -8.72 -3.98
N ARG A 23 -14.00 -9.83 -3.56
CA ARG A 23 -15.34 -9.86 -2.95
C ARG A 23 -15.32 -9.59 -1.45
N GLU A 24 -14.38 -10.18 -0.73
CA GLU A 24 -14.37 -10.19 0.74
C GLU A 24 -13.59 -9.03 1.32
N VAL A 25 -12.58 -8.51 0.61
CA VAL A 25 -11.72 -7.44 1.11
C VAL A 25 -11.89 -6.16 0.31
N ARG A 26 -11.64 -6.22 -1.00
CA ARG A 26 -11.59 -5.00 -1.82
C ARG A 26 -12.95 -4.32 -1.96
N ALA A 27 -14.00 -5.07 -2.28
CA ALA A 27 -15.32 -4.50 -2.47
C ALA A 27 -15.87 -3.81 -1.21
N PRO A 28 -15.84 -4.44 -0.01
CA PRO A 28 -16.27 -3.79 1.23
C PRO A 28 -15.49 -2.52 1.56
N VAL A 29 -14.14 -2.55 1.44
CA VAL A 29 -13.30 -1.39 1.73
C VAL A 29 -13.64 -0.21 0.81
N LEU A 30 -13.82 -0.44 -0.49
CA LEU A 30 -14.22 0.63 -1.42
C LEU A 30 -15.63 1.15 -1.19
N ALA A 31 -16.57 0.27 -0.83
CA ALA A 31 -17.94 0.64 -0.51
C ALA A 31 -17.97 1.56 0.72
N ARG A 32 -17.27 1.17 1.80
CA ARG A 32 -17.12 1.96 3.02
C ARG A 32 -16.46 3.31 2.77
N ALA A 33 -15.43 3.34 1.92
CA ALA A 33 -14.74 4.56 1.54
C ALA A 33 -15.56 5.49 0.60
N GLY A 34 -16.78 5.11 0.23
CA GLY A 34 -17.61 5.87 -0.70
C GLY A 34 -16.94 6.05 -2.07
N ASN A 35 -16.13 5.08 -2.49
CA ASN A 35 -15.33 5.12 -3.71
C ASN A 35 -14.39 6.35 -3.82
N ARG A 36 -13.90 6.83 -2.67
CA ARG A 36 -12.92 7.93 -2.54
C ARG A 36 -11.68 7.47 -1.78
N CYS A 37 -10.56 8.13 -2.00
CA CYS A 37 -9.37 7.96 -1.18
C CYS A 37 -9.68 8.30 0.29
N GLU A 38 -9.21 7.49 1.24
CA GLU A 38 -9.33 7.75 2.69
C GLU A 38 -8.15 8.56 3.24
N GLY A 39 -7.12 8.76 2.42
CA GLY A 39 -5.91 9.46 2.79
C GLY A 39 -5.00 8.67 3.74
N THR A 40 -3.81 9.24 3.97
CA THR A 40 -2.75 8.68 4.82
C THR A 40 -2.26 9.76 5.78
N PRO A 41 -1.44 9.46 6.79
CA PRO A 41 -0.82 10.50 7.63
C PRO A 41 -0.08 11.60 6.84
N GLN A 42 0.50 11.25 5.69
CA GLN A 42 1.17 12.21 4.79
C GLN A 42 0.18 13.06 3.97
N HIS A 43 -1.02 12.54 3.71
CA HIS A 43 -2.06 13.19 2.90
C HIS A 43 -3.45 12.98 3.53
N PRO A 44 -3.70 13.54 4.74
CA PRO A 44 -4.87 13.16 5.54
C PRO A 44 -6.20 13.63 4.94
N SER A 45 -6.16 14.73 4.18
CA SER A 45 -7.32 15.35 3.53
C SER A 45 -7.61 14.82 2.12
N CYS A 46 -6.83 13.87 1.59
CA CYS A 46 -7.05 13.36 0.24
C CYS A 46 -8.41 12.65 0.15
N ARG A 47 -9.28 13.09 -0.76
CA ARG A 47 -10.59 12.47 -1.06
C ARG A 47 -10.79 12.26 -2.57
N ALA A 48 -9.69 12.01 -3.27
CA ALA A 48 -9.68 11.79 -4.71
C ALA A 48 -10.66 10.67 -5.10
N GLU A 49 -11.53 10.94 -6.06
CA GLU A 49 -12.61 10.05 -6.46
C GLU A 49 -12.14 9.04 -7.51
N ASN A 50 -12.51 7.77 -7.33
CA ASN A 50 -12.11 6.71 -8.25
C ASN A 50 -12.64 6.94 -9.67
N GLY A 51 -11.79 6.75 -10.67
CA GLY A 51 -12.12 6.95 -12.09
C GLY A 51 -12.22 8.42 -12.53
N LYS A 52 -12.00 9.38 -11.63
CA LYS A 52 -11.96 10.81 -11.94
C LYS A 52 -10.51 11.31 -12.05
N PRO A 53 -10.25 12.45 -12.71
CA PRO A 53 -8.96 13.11 -12.63
C PRO A 53 -8.62 13.46 -11.17
N HIS A 54 -7.39 13.16 -10.76
CA HIS A 54 -6.90 13.48 -9.43
C HIS A 54 -6.72 15.00 -9.30
N PRO A 55 -7.18 15.65 -8.22
CA PRO A 55 -7.14 17.11 -8.08
C PRO A 55 -5.72 17.69 -8.21
N ASP A 56 -4.73 17.04 -7.60
CA ASP A 56 -3.35 17.55 -7.59
C ASP A 56 -2.48 17.09 -8.78
N THR A 57 -2.80 15.95 -9.42
CA THR A 57 -1.90 15.34 -10.43
C THR A 57 -2.51 15.25 -11.83
N GLY A 58 -3.81 15.52 -11.98
CA GLY A 58 -4.55 15.40 -13.24
C GLY A 58 -4.72 13.97 -13.77
N SER A 59 -3.99 12.99 -13.24
CA SER A 59 -4.06 11.59 -13.66
C SER A 59 -5.37 10.93 -13.24
N ILE A 60 -5.87 9.96 -14.01
CA ILE A 60 -7.07 9.20 -13.64
C ILE A 60 -6.80 8.40 -12.37
N VAL A 61 -7.62 8.62 -11.35
CA VAL A 61 -7.52 7.96 -10.06
C VAL A 61 -7.92 6.50 -10.21
N VAL A 62 -7.04 5.60 -9.76
CA VAL A 62 -7.38 4.21 -9.49
C VAL A 62 -7.22 3.95 -8.00
N LEU A 63 -8.31 3.53 -7.35
CA LEU A 63 -8.26 3.12 -5.95
C LEU A 63 -7.78 1.68 -5.80
N THR A 64 -6.86 1.51 -4.86
CA THR A 64 -6.33 0.23 -4.39
C THR A 64 -6.47 0.15 -2.88
N VAL A 65 -6.47 -1.06 -2.33
CA VAL A 65 -6.48 -1.29 -0.89
C VAL A 65 -5.04 -1.40 -0.39
N ALA A 66 -4.74 -0.69 0.69
CA ALA A 66 -3.43 -0.70 1.34
C ALA A 66 -3.57 -1.01 2.83
N HIS A 67 -2.56 -1.71 3.35
CA HIS A 67 -2.37 -1.99 4.77
C HIS A 67 -1.67 -0.82 5.48
N MET A 68 -2.24 -0.35 6.57
CA MET A 68 -1.79 0.83 7.32
C MET A 68 -0.69 0.51 8.33
N ASP A 69 -0.38 -0.75 8.58
CA ASP A 69 0.80 -1.23 9.31
C ASP A 69 1.97 -1.60 8.39
N GLN A 70 1.77 -1.53 7.06
CA GLN A 70 2.72 -1.97 6.03
C GLN A 70 3.07 -3.47 6.09
N ASP A 71 2.25 -4.28 6.77
CA ASP A 71 2.30 -5.75 6.73
C ASP A 71 1.05 -6.32 6.05
N VAL A 72 1.14 -7.55 5.55
CA VAL A 72 0.10 -8.17 4.71
C VAL A 72 -0.70 -9.24 5.45
N VAL A 73 -0.48 -9.38 6.76
CA VAL A 73 -1.08 -10.44 7.58
C VAL A 73 -2.45 -10.03 8.11
N ASP A 74 -2.60 -8.80 8.60
CA ASP A 74 -3.87 -8.31 9.15
C ASP A 74 -4.73 -7.62 8.06
N HIS A 75 -5.82 -8.27 7.65
CA HIS A 75 -6.81 -7.72 6.72
C HIS A 75 -8.03 -7.12 7.42
N SER A 76 -7.92 -6.79 8.71
CA SER A 76 -9.00 -6.16 9.44
C SER A 76 -9.38 -4.81 8.85
N ASP A 77 -10.66 -4.47 8.97
CA ASP A 77 -11.22 -3.23 8.44
C ASP A 77 -10.47 -1.97 8.96
N LYS A 78 -9.93 -2.05 10.19
CA LYS A 78 -9.16 -0.96 10.81
C LYS A 78 -7.77 -0.77 10.20
N ASN A 79 -7.15 -1.85 9.71
CA ASN A 79 -5.83 -1.81 9.09
C ASN A 79 -5.90 -1.48 7.59
N LEU A 80 -7.06 -1.64 6.96
CA LEU A 80 -7.21 -1.43 5.52
C LEU A 80 -7.75 -0.04 5.18
N ARG A 81 -7.18 0.56 4.14
CA ARG A 81 -7.70 1.80 3.54
C ARG A 81 -7.77 1.74 2.02
N ALA A 82 -8.79 2.41 1.47
CA ALA A 82 -8.86 2.73 0.05
C ALA A 82 -7.96 3.94 -0.26
N LEU A 83 -6.90 3.74 -1.03
CA LEU A 83 -5.95 4.79 -1.39
C LEU A 83 -5.86 4.99 -2.89
N CYS A 84 -5.74 6.25 -3.32
CA CYS A 84 -5.36 6.58 -4.69
C CYS A 84 -3.89 6.23 -4.95
N GLN A 85 -3.52 6.10 -6.22
CA GLN A 85 -2.15 5.78 -6.64
C GLN A 85 -1.09 6.68 -5.99
N ARG A 86 -1.35 8.00 -5.90
CA ARG A 86 -0.41 8.94 -5.26
C ARG A 86 -0.21 8.63 -3.77
N CYS A 87 -1.29 8.53 -3.01
CA CYS A 87 -1.23 8.27 -1.57
C CYS A 87 -0.63 6.89 -1.28
N HIS A 88 -1.03 5.87 -2.04
CA HIS A 88 -0.50 4.52 -1.88
C HIS A 88 1.00 4.46 -2.17
N ASN A 89 1.47 5.10 -3.25
CA ASN A 89 2.89 5.13 -3.58
C ASN A 89 3.74 5.86 -2.53
N HIS A 90 3.24 6.95 -1.93
CA HIS A 90 3.92 7.64 -0.84
C HIS A 90 3.95 6.79 0.43
N TRP A 91 2.83 6.13 0.77
CA TRP A 91 2.76 5.25 1.93
C TRP A 91 3.80 4.13 1.86
N ASP A 92 3.93 3.48 0.71
CA ASP A 92 4.87 2.39 0.51
C ASP A 92 6.34 2.83 0.35
N GLN A 93 6.63 4.12 0.23
CA GLN A 93 7.96 4.62 -0.11
C GLN A 93 9.03 4.20 0.92
N VAL A 94 8.68 4.23 2.21
CA VAL A 94 9.62 3.94 3.30
C VAL A 94 10.10 2.48 3.24
N PRO A 95 9.22 1.45 3.30
CA PRO A 95 9.65 0.06 3.22
C PRO A 95 10.30 -0.27 1.86
N ARG A 96 9.85 0.36 0.78
CA ARG A 96 10.49 0.24 -0.55
C ARG A 96 11.95 0.69 -0.53
N THR A 97 12.22 1.86 0.05
CA THR A 97 13.57 2.42 0.12
C THR A 97 14.48 1.53 0.97
N ARG A 98 13.99 1.07 2.13
CA ARG A 98 14.69 0.11 3.00
C ARG A 98 15.06 -1.18 2.26
N ASN A 99 14.10 -1.76 1.53
CA ASN A 99 14.32 -3.00 0.78
C ASN A 99 15.28 -2.80 -0.41
N ALA A 100 15.22 -1.66 -1.09
CA ALA A 100 16.14 -1.31 -2.16
C ALA A 100 17.58 -1.20 -1.66
N ILE A 101 17.79 -0.55 -0.50
CA ILE A 101 19.12 -0.46 0.15
C ILE A 101 19.64 -1.85 0.50
N ARG A 102 18.84 -2.68 1.22
CA ARG A 102 19.21 -4.06 1.59
C ARG A 102 19.58 -4.90 0.36
N THR A 103 18.78 -4.81 -0.70
CA THR A 103 19.04 -5.55 -1.95
C THR A 103 20.33 -5.10 -2.62
N ARG A 104 20.63 -3.80 -2.65
CA ARG A 104 21.87 -3.25 -3.22
C ARG A 104 23.09 -3.65 -2.39
N ALA A 105 23.00 -3.62 -1.05
CA ALA A 105 24.07 -4.06 -0.16
C ALA A 105 24.40 -5.54 -0.39
N ARG A 106 23.38 -6.42 -0.40
CA ARG A 106 23.54 -7.85 -0.71
C ARG A 106 24.22 -8.08 -2.07
N LYS A 107 23.83 -7.33 -3.11
CA LYS A 107 24.44 -7.44 -4.45
C LYS A 107 25.90 -6.99 -4.48
N ARG A 108 26.31 -6.07 -3.60
CA ARG A 108 27.69 -5.57 -3.51
C ARG A 108 28.57 -6.40 -2.57
N GLY A 109 28.03 -7.44 -1.92
CA GLY A 109 28.74 -8.23 -0.92
C GLY A 109 29.04 -7.47 0.38
N VAL A 110 28.44 -6.29 0.57
CA VAL A 110 28.57 -5.53 1.81
C VAL A 110 27.53 -6.07 2.77
N GLY A 111 27.97 -6.65 3.90
CA GLY A 111 27.10 -7.08 4.99
C GLY A 111 26.10 -5.97 5.37
N THR A 112 24.92 -6.34 5.88
CA THR A 112 23.80 -5.43 6.17
C THR A 112 24.28 -4.13 6.84
N LEU A 113 24.39 -3.06 6.04
CA LEU A 113 24.56 -1.70 6.53
C LEU A 113 23.29 -1.36 7.31
N ASP A 114 23.37 -1.51 8.63
CA ASP A 114 22.35 -1.11 9.58
C ASP A 114 22.38 0.43 9.65
N LEU A 115 21.80 1.06 8.63
CA LEU A 115 21.62 2.49 8.55
C LEU A 115 20.36 2.81 9.35
N PHE A 116 20.56 3.00 10.65
CA PHE A 116 19.61 3.55 11.60
C PHE A 116 18.74 4.63 10.95
N CYS A 117 17.46 4.33 10.76
CA CYS A 117 16.42 5.33 10.65
C CYS A 117 15.70 5.27 12.00
N GLU A 118 16.36 5.80 13.03
CA GLU A 118 15.75 5.98 14.34
C GLU A 118 14.54 6.91 14.20
N GLU A 119 13.43 6.47 14.75
CA GLU A 119 12.18 7.20 14.83
C GLU A 119 12.42 8.54 15.52
N VAL A 120 11.90 9.60 14.90
CA VAL A 120 11.83 10.92 15.52
C VAL A 120 10.94 10.79 16.75
N ARG A 121 11.55 11.14 17.87
CA ARG A 121 11.05 11.17 19.25
C ARG A 121 9.66 11.77 19.43
#